data_AF-A0A8J8BT89-F1
#
_entry.id   AF-A0A8J8BT89-F1
#
_cell.length_a   1.000
_cell.length_b   1.000
_cell.length_c   1.000
_cell.angle_alpha   90.00
_cell.angle_beta   90.00
_cell.angle_gamma   90.00
#
_symmetry.space_group_name_H-M   'P 1'
#
loop_
_entity.id
_entity.type
_entity.pdbx_description
1 polymer ?
#
loop_
_entity_poly.entity_id
_entity_poly.type
_entity_poly.pdbx_seq_one_letter_code
_entity_poly.pdbx_strand_id
1 'polypeptide(L)'
;MHVIDYRGEDLVNAYRGEVTLGDQCIVRENQEAVFFRDGKAYDVLGPGRHTLTTLNIPLIYNAYKRFFEGRTPFTAEVVFVNTSKFTIKFGTKQMVMLKDMVPVGSFGTTFLQIEDPKLFVI
;
A
#
# COMPACT_ATOMS: atom_id res chain seq x y z
N MET A 1 10.60 17.38 9.32
CA MET A 1 9.16 17.14 9.52
C MET A 1 8.49 17.25 8.18
N HIS A 2 8.53 16.13 7.46
CA HIS A 2 7.87 15.93 6.20
C HIS A 2 6.46 15.40 6.45
N VAL A 3 5.54 15.76 5.54
CA VAL A 3 4.20 15.20 5.50
C VAL A 3 4.21 14.18 4.37
N ILE A 4 3.92 12.94 4.71
CA ILE A 4 3.80 11.81 3.79
C ILE A 4 2.30 11.56 3.63
N ASP A 5 1.76 11.99 2.50
CA ASP A 5 0.39 11.71 2.09
C ASP A 5 0.36 11.21 0.65
N TYR A 6 -0.63 10.39 0.33
CA TYR A 6 -0.91 9.99 -1.03
C TYR A 6 -2.34 10.38 -1.39
N ARG A 7 -2.50 10.99 -2.57
CA ARG A 7 -3.78 11.57 -2.98
C ARG A 7 -4.45 10.93 -4.19
N GLY A 8 -3.78 10.01 -4.86
CA GLY A 8 -4.30 9.40 -6.07
C GLY A 8 -5.30 8.28 -5.81
N GLU A 9 -5.79 7.72 -6.92
CA GLU A 9 -6.79 6.65 -6.94
C GLU A 9 -6.18 5.29 -7.27
N ASP A 10 -4.84 5.20 -7.35
CA ASP A 10 -4.18 3.94 -7.65
C ASP A 10 -4.48 2.92 -6.55
N LEU A 11 -4.50 1.64 -6.96
CA LEU A 11 -4.74 0.52 -6.07
C LEU A 11 -3.62 0.41 -5.02
N VAL A 12 -2.38 0.70 -5.44
CA VAL A 12 -1.20 0.83 -4.56
C VAL A 12 -0.30 1.96 -5.03
N ASN A 13 0.25 2.72 -4.10
CA ASN A 13 1.30 3.69 -4.34
C ASN A 13 2.40 3.59 -3.28
N ALA A 14 3.66 3.44 -3.71
CA ALA A 14 4.81 3.43 -2.82
C ALA A 14 5.46 4.81 -2.77
N TYR A 15 5.47 5.42 -1.58
CA TYR A 15 6.28 6.59 -1.30
C TYR A 15 7.74 6.17 -1.10
N ARG A 16 8.60 6.61 -2.03
CA ARG A 16 10.04 6.28 -2.08
C ARG A 16 10.94 7.41 -1.55
N GLY A 17 10.43 8.26 -0.67
CA GLY A 17 11.20 9.35 -0.05
C GLY A 17 11.93 8.90 1.21
N GLU A 18 12.83 9.75 1.71
CA GLU A 18 13.44 9.55 3.03
C GLU A 18 12.38 9.77 4.13
N VAL A 19 12.29 8.82 5.05
CA VAL A 19 11.38 8.88 6.18
C VAL A 19 12.19 9.07 7.46
N THR A 20 11.82 10.06 8.25
CA THR A 20 12.53 10.41 9.48
C THR A 20 11.61 10.31 10.69
N LEU A 21 12.20 10.05 11.86
CA LEU A 21 11.46 10.04 13.12
C LEU A 21 10.88 11.44 13.37
N GLY A 22 9.56 11.50 13.60
CA GLY A 22 8.80 12.73 13.78
C GLY A 22 8.06 13.22 12.53
N ASP A 23 8.20 12.54 11.39
CA ASP A 23 7.40 12.83 10.21
C ASP A 23 5.92 12.46 10.41
N GLN A 24 5.04 13.10 9.64
CA GLN A 24 3.61 12.87 9.70
C GLN A 24 3.18 12.00 8.53
N CYS A 25 2.60 10.84 8.80
CA CYS A 25 1.91 10.03 7.81
C CYS A 25 0.41 10.33 7.90
N ILE A 26 -0.17 10.83 6.81
CA ILE A 26 -1.60 11.11 6.74
C ILE A 26 -2.22 10.06 5.84
N VAL A 27 -3.03 9.21 6.45
CA VAL A 27 -3.76 8.12 5.80
C VAL A 27 -5.21 8.55 5.63
N ARG A 28 -5.75 8.35 4.43
CA ARG A 28 -7.14 8.69 4.12
C ARG A 28 -8.08 7.56 4.54
N GLU A 29 -9.37 7.86 4.68
CA GLU A 29 -10.40 6.87 5.07
C GLU A 29 -10.49 5.66 4.13
N ASN A 30 -10.16 5.86 2.86
CA ASN A 30 -10.23 4.85 1.83
C ASN A 30 -8.89 4.13 1.58
N GLN A 31 -7.92 4.32 2.46
CA GLN A 31 -6.56 3.84 2.31
C GLN A 31 -6.02 3.31 3.63
N GLU A 32 -5.04 2.43 3.53
CA GLU A 32 -4.18 2.02 4.62
C GLU A 32 -2.72 2.22 4.21
N ALA A 33 -1.85 2.54 5.16
CA ALA A 33 -0.43 2.74 4.90
C ALA A 33 0.38 1.61 5.53
N VAL A 34 1.12 0.87 4.70
CA VAL A 34 1.97 -0.24 5.11
C VAL A 34 3.42 0.24 5.17
N PHE A 35 4.07 0.04 6.31
CA PHE A 35 5.50 0.29 6.47
C PHE A 35 6.30 -0.88 5.93
N PHE A 36 7.05 -0.62 4.85
CA PHE A 36 7.87 -1.61 4.19
C PHE A 36 9.35 -1.25 4.31
N ARG A 37 10.17 -2.22 4.70
CA ARG A 37 11.62 -2.03 4.81
C ARG A 37 12.35 -3.37 4.71
N ASP A 38 13.52 -3.38 4.09
CA ASP A 38 14.40 -4.56 4.00
C ASP A 38 13.66 -5.82 3.51
N GLY A 39 12.69 -5.65 2.59
CA GLY A 39 11.88 -6.74 2.04
C GLY A 39 10.75 -7.25 2.95
N LYS A 40 10.41 -6.54 4.04
CA LYS A 40 9.41 -6.95 5.01
C LYS A 40 8.37 -5.85 5.25
N ALA A 41 7.10 -6.25 5.26
CA ALA A 41 6.00 -5.43 5.74
C ALA A 41 5.92 -5.53 7.28
N TYR A 42 6.11 -4.40 7.96
CA TYR A 42 6.15 -4.35 9.41
C TYR A 42 4.78 -4.05 9.99
N ASP A 43 4.33 -2.81 9.84
CA ASP A 43 3.13 -2.29 10.49
C ASP A 43 2.18 -1.68 9.48
N VAL A 44 0.89 -1.64 9.83
CA VAL A 44 -0.18 -1.07 9.01
C VAL A 44 -0.87 0.03 9.79
N LEU A 45 -0.85 1.24 9.24
CA LEU A 45 -1.55 2.38 9.78
C LEU A 45 -2.89 2.53 9.08
N GLY A 46 -3.97 2.49 9.88
CA GLY A 46 -5.31 2.79 9.41
C GLY A 46 -5.54 4.29 9.13
N PRO A 47 -6.76 4.70 8.77
CA PRO A 47 -7.10 6.08 8.48
C PRO A 47 -6.78 7.06 9.61
N GLY A 48 -6.30 8.24 9.25
CA GLY A 48 -6.02 9.32 10.19
C GLY A 48 -4.62 9.92 10.08
N ARG A 49 -4.30 10.80 11.02
CA ARG A 49 -2.97 11.42 11.12
C ARG A 49 -2.14 10.63 12.11
N HIS A 50 -1.00 10.14 11.66
CA HIS A 50 -0.08 9.36 12.46
C HIS A 50 1.27 10.05 12.48
N THR A 51 1.75 10.34 13.69
CA THR A 51 3.14 10.76 13.84
C THR A 51 4.02 9.50 13.81
N LEU A 52 5.02 9.49 12.95
CA LEU A 52 6.00 8.42 12.87
C LEU A 52 6.94 8.52 14.06
N THR A 53 6.50 7.90 15.14
CA THR A 53 7.25 7.76 16.38
C THR A 53 7.71 6.32 16.55
N THR A 54 8.71 6.15 17.39
CA THR A 54 9.24 4.87 17.82
C THR A 54 8.18 3.90 18.37
N LEU A 55 7.06 4.42 18.89
CA LEU A 55 5.96 3.63 19.46
C LEU A 55 5.05 3.01 18.41
N ASN A 56 4.89 3.66 17.25
CA ASN A 56 4.07 3.17 16.13
C ASN A 56 4.86 2.26 15.18
N ILE A 57 6.15 2.02 15.46
CA ILE A 57 7.00 1.06 14.72
C ILE A 57 7.76 0.17 15.74
N PRO A 58 7.05 -0.48 16.68
CA PRO A 58 7.67 -1.04 17.89
C PRO A 58 8.63 -2.21 17.61
N LEU A 59 8.46 -2.92 16.50
CA LEU A 59 9.31 -4.06 16.11
C LEU A 59 10.68 -3.65 15.57
N ILE A 60 10.82 -2.45 15.01
CA ILE A 60 12.09 -1.95 14.45
C ILE A 60 12.98 -1.38 15.57
N TYR A 61 12.40 -0.99 16.69
CA TYR A 61 13.10 -0.27 17.75
C TYR A 61 14.16 -1.09 18.50
N ASN A 62 13.84 -2.32 18.89
CA ASN A 62 14.69 -3.09 19.82
C ASN A 62 16.09 -3.37 19.27
N ALA A 63 16.26 -3.42 17.94
CA ALA A 63 17.56 -3.59 17.29
C ALA A 63 18.34 -2.27 17.15
N TYR A 64 17.68 -1.12 17.03
CA TYR A 64 18.32 0.14 16.59
C TYR A 64 18.62 1.15 17.72
N LYS A 65 17.91 1.10 18.86
CA LYS A 65 18.11 2.05 19.97
C LYS A 65 19.53 2.02 20.56
N ARG A 66 20.23 0.89 20.47
CA ARG A 66 21.55 0.71 21.10
C ARG A 66 22.70 1.37 20.34
N PHE A 67 22.48 1.77 19.08
CA PHE A 67 23.57 2.19 18.19
C PHE A 67 23.57 3.67 17.76
N PHE A 68 22.46 4.40 17.85
CA PHE A 68 22.40 5.76 17.29
C PHE A 68 21.74 6.78 18.23
N GLU A 69 22.52 7.80 18.57
CA GLU A 69 22.23 8.93 19.47
C GLU A 69 21.14 9.86 18.92
N GLY A 70 19.89 9.41 18.95
CA GLY A 70 18.72 10.30 18.97
C GLY A 70 18.21 10.83 17.62
N ARG A 71 18.93 10.69 16.50
CA ARG A 71 18.39 10.97 15.15
C ARG A 71 18.97 10.04 14.10
N THR A 72 18.23 9.00 13.75
CA THR A 72 18.58 8.14 12.62
C THR A 72 17.60 8.41 11.48
N PRO A 73 18.03 9.01 10.35
CA PRO A 73 17.23 8.94 9.13
C PRO A 73 17.15 7.46 8.75
N PHE A 74 15.95 6.95 8.52
CA PHE A 74 15.76 5.55 8.15
C PHE A 74 15.15 5.50 6.76
N THR A 75 15.82 4.80 5.84
CA THR A 75 15.24 4.53 4.53
C THR A 75 14.16 3.46 4.72
N ALA A 76 12.91 3.89 4.86
CA ALA A 76 11.74 3.02 4.83
C ALA A 76 10.79 3.51 3.75
N GLU A 77 10.11 2.57 3.11
CA GLU A 77 9.07 2.87 2.13
C GLU A 77 7.72 2.84 2.83
N VAL A 78 6.85 3.80 2.50
CA VAL A 78 5.45 3.80 2.95
C VAL A 78 4.60 3.46 1.74
N VAL A 79 3.91 2.33 1.80
CA VAL A 79 3.06 1.85 0.72
C VAL A 79 1.61 2.14 1.08
N PHE A 80 0.99 3.04 0.35
CA PHE A 80 -0.43 3.34 0.47
C PHE A 80 -1.21 2.33 -0.36
N VAL A 81 -2.12 1.63 0.29
CA VAL A 81 -2.98 0.59 -0.29
C VAL A 81 -4.41 1.07 -0.20
N ASN A 82 -5.12 1.07 -1.33
CA ASN A 82 -6.51 1.52 -1.37
C ASN A 82 -7.45 0.36 -1.01
N THR A 83 -8.23 0.53 0.04
CA THR A 83 -9.18 -0.49 0.56
C THR A 83 -10.58 -0.37 -0.05
N SER A 84 -10.77 0.54 -1.00
CA SER A 84 -12.03 0.71 -1.74
C SER A 84 -12.29 -0.41 -2.73
N LYS A 85 -13.56 -0.54 -3.15
CA LYS A 85 -13.96 -1.46 -4.22
C LYS A 85 -13.57 -0.89 -5.59
N PHE A 86 -12.73 -1.62 -6.31
CA PHE A 86 -12.35 -1.34 -7.68
C PHE A 86 -13.22 -2.11 -8.66
N THR A 87 -13.59 -1.44 -9.74
CA THR A 87 -14.35 -2.04 -10.83
C THR A 87 -13.40 -2.38 -11.98
N ILE A 88 -13.26 -3.68 -12.27
CA ILE A 88 -12.42 -4.18 -13.35
C ILE A 88 -13.34 -4.78 -14.42
N LYS A 89 -13.16 -4.37 -15.67
CA LYS A 89 -13.84 -5.00 -16.80
C LYS A 89 -13.06 -6.25 -17.19
N PHE A 90 -13.73 -7.39 -17.24
CA PHE A 90 -13.15 -8.62 -17.77
C PHE A 90 -13.80 -8.97 -19.10
N GLY A 91 -13.03 -9.59 -19.98
CA GLY A 91 -13.57 -10.08 -21.23
C GLY A 91 -12.50 -10.56 -22.20
N THR A 92 -12.95 -11.26 -23.23
CA THR A 92 -12.11 -11.70 -24.33
C THR A 92 -11.81 -10.52 -25.25
N LYS A 93 -10.53 -10.20 -25.47
CA LYS A 93 -10.11 -9.12 -26.38
C LYS A 93 -10.57 -9.34 -27.81
N GLN A 94 -10.62 -10.59 -28.25
CA GLN A 94 -11.10 -11.00 -29.57
C GLN A 94 -12.08 -12.15 -29.40
N MET A 95 -13.11 -12.19 -30.24
CA MET A 95 -14.05 -13.30 -30.27
C MET A 95 -13.39 -14.54 -30.88
N VAL A 96 -13.65 -15.71 -30.29
CA VAL A 96 -13.13 -16.99 -30.76
C VAL A 96 -14.21 -17.66 -31.60
N MET A 97 -13.83 -18.14 -32.78
CA MET A 97 -14.73 -18.89 -33.66
C MET A 97 -14.90 -20.32 -33.15
N LEU A 98 -16.11 -20.70 -32.78
CA LEU A 98 -16.45 -22.09 -32.45
C LEU A 98 -16.66 -22.93 -33.72
N LYS A 99 -16.74 -24.25 -33.51
CA LYS A 99 -16.81 -25.27 -34.56
C LYS A 99 -17.95 -25.07 -35.57
N ASP A 100 -19.00 -24.37 -35.19
CA ASP A 100 -20.17 -24.05 -36.02
C ASP A 100 -20.12 -22.63 -36.65
N MET A 101 -18.93 -22.04 -36.77
CA MET A 101 -18.73 -20.67 -37.29
C MET A 101 -19.44 -19.57 -36.48
N VAL A 102 -19.74 -19.85 -35.21
CA VAL A 102 -20.31 -18.86 -34.29
C VAL A 102 -19.17 -18.15 -33.55
N PRO A 103 -19.01 -16.82 -33.72
CA PRO A 103 -18.06 -16.06 -32.92
C PRO A 103 -18.61 -15.94 -31.49
N VAL A 104 -17.85 -16.43 -30.51
CA VAL A 104 -18.19 -16.32 -29.10
C VAL A 104 -17.16 -15.46 -28.40
N GLY A 105 -17.65 -14.52 -27.59
CA GLY A 105 -16.86 -13.74 -26.68
C GLY A 105 -17.58 -13.64 -25.34
N SER A 106 -16.82 -13.35 -24.29
CA SER A 106 -17.38 -13.07 -22.97
C SER A 106 -16.97 -11.67 -22.55
N PHE A 107 -17.90 -10.94 -21.96
CA PHE A 107 -17.67 -9.64 -21.35
C PHE A 107 -18.38 -9.58 -20.02
N GLY A 108 -17.79 -8.90 -19.05
CA GLY A 108 -18.43 -8.65 -17.78
C GLY A 108 -17.65 -7.68 -16.91
N THR A 109 -18.20 -7.45 -15.73
CA THR A 109 -17.63 -6.55 -14.73
C THR A 109 -17.38 -7.34 -13.45
N THR A 110 -16.19 -7.19 -12.89
CA THR A 110 -15.81 -7.78 -11.61
C THR A 110 -15.45 -6.67 -10.64
N PHE A 111 -15.79 -6.87 -9.38
CA PHE A 111 -15.41 -5.98 -8.30
C PHE A 111 -14.29 -6.63 -7.49
N LEU A 112 -13.22 -5.88 -7.24
CA LEU A 112 -12.09 -6.31 -6.43
C LEU A 112 -11.93 -5.36 -5.25
N GLN A 113 -11.63 -5.91 -4.08
CA GLN A 113 -11.34 -5.14 -2.88
C GLN A 113 -10.17 -5.82 -2.16
N ILE A 114 -9.25 -5.01 -1.63
CA ILE A 114 -8.14 -5.52 -0.84
C ILE A 114 -8.64 -5.68 0.60
N GLU A 115 -8.58 -6.91 1.10
CA GLU A 115 -8.97 -7.24 2.48
C GLU A 115 -7.79 -7.13 3.45
N ASP A 116 -6.61 -7.63 3.05
CA ASP A 116 -5.38 -7.56 3.86
C ASP A 116 -4.28 -6.80 3.11
N PRO A 117 -4.05 -5.51 3.45
CA PRO A 117 -2.99 -4.71 2.86
C PRO A 117 -1.57 -5.21 3.16
N LYS A 118 -1.36 -5.87 4.29
CA LYS A 118 -0.04 -6.36 4.68
C LYS A 118 0.40 -7.51 3.79
N LEU A 119 -0.51 -8.44 3.50
CA LEU A 119 -0.26 -9.55 2.56
C LEU A 119 -0.14 -9.07 1.12
N PHE A 120 -0.85 -8.01 0.73
CA PHE A 120 -0.84 -7.50 -0.64
C PHE A 120 0.52 -6.92 -1.08
N VAL A 121 1.33 -6.43 -0.12
CA VAL A 121 2.60 -5.73 -0.39
C VAL A 121 3.82 -6.67 -0.39
N ILE A 122 3.66 -7.94 -0.01
CA ILE A 122 4.72 -8.97 0.04
C ILE A 122 4.74 -9.77 -1.26
#